data_AF-A0A242C1W1-F1
#
_entry.id   AF-A0A242C1W1-F1
#
_cell.length_a   1.000
_cell.length_b   1.000
_cell.length_c   1.000
_cell.angle_alpha   90.00
_cell.angle_beta   90.00
_cell.angle_gamma   90.00
#
_symmetry.space_group_name_H-M   'P 1'
#
loop_
_entity.id
_entity.type
_entity.pdbx_description
1 polymer ?
#
loop_
_entity_poly.entity_id
_entity_poly.type
_entity_poly.pdbx_seq_one_letter_code
_entity_poly.pdbx_strand_id
1 'polypeptide(L)'
;MLKKEILDRRIIIHDEMYNGESQFIAVVTQERALRLIEKNKIYFDAMYIDEAHNILDFNKSKRSVSLARLIKMNLVKSEKSKIAYFSPMIYDSKNLRVKGQSDIVEYKIYNNVKEVKIDSSKNYFEYINKTSKEKNFYYHFRPVKVEEFSRELSENIEANLESDSEIIILKEELAQLIHEDYLQIKLLDKGIVFLHGLIPDGIKDYLEYCFKRIKNLKHLVANSVILEGMNMPIDNLYIFNGRLLTQSKLLNLIGRVNRLNMIFGASKNELGRLLAPVHFVNSEKYNSKNGNLHEKVKMLRKDVTHDGIFNPLLEEFDINKNTNSEVKKTEIEEVIKDEEDVYKRQTTNSPCELPSDIINLLSLYKKIVLIILLLFIKIDRHDDFGVCLA
;
A
#
# COMPACT_ATOMS: atom_id res chain seq x y z
N MET A 1 -22.71 9.41 -20.37
CA MET A 1 -22.92 7.98 -20.63
C MET A 1 -22.26 7.11 -19.57
N LEU A 2 -20.93 7.06 -19.43
CA LEU A 2 -20.19 6.23 -18.44
C LEU A 2 -20.64 6.28 -16.97
N LYS A 3 -21.03 7.46 -16.45
CA LYS A 3 -21.55 7.57 -15.07
C LYS A 3 -22.83 6.76 -14.85
N LYS A 4 -23.60 6.51 -15.91
CA LYS A 4 -24.88 5.78 -15.93
C LYS A 4 -24.65 4.27 -15.94
N GLU A 5 -23.62 3.77 -16.61
CA GLU A 5 -23.27 2.33 -16.68
C GLU A 5 -22.66 1.79 -15.38
N ILE A 6 -21.88 2.61 -14.65
CA ILE A 6 -21.33 2.23 -13.32
C ILE A 6 -22.45 2.22 -12.25
N LEU A 7 -23.56 2.92 -12.49
CA LEU A 7 -24.64 3.11 -11.54
C LEU A 7 -25.52 1.85 -11.35
N ASP A 8 -25.50 0.92 -12.31
CA ASP A 8 -26.36 -0.27 -12.32
C ASP A 8 -25.71 -1.51 -11.66
N ARG A 9 -24.46 -1.40 -11.19
CA ARG A 9 -23.75 -2.51 -10.52
C ARG A 9 -23.67 -2.30 -9.01
N ARG A 10 -23.94 -3.35 -8.23
CA ARG A 10 -23.77 -3.31 -6.77
C ARG A 10 -22.28 -3.28 -6.42
N ILE A 11 -21.89 -2.44 -5.46
CA ILE A 11 -20.53 -2.42 -4.93
C ILE A 11 -20.46 -3.27 -3.67
N ILE A 12 -19.53 -4.22 -3.64
CA ILE A 12 -19.30 -5.17 -2.56
C ILE A 12 -17.96 -4.82 -1.91
N ILE A 13 -17.98 -4.42 -0.63
CA ILE A 13 -16.76 -4.11 0.14
C ILE A 13 -16.50 -5.15 1.26
N HIS A 14 -17.46 -6.04 1.47
CA HIS A 14 -17.39 -7.14 2.42
C HIS A 14 -18.04 -8.37 1.77
N ASP A 15 -17.51 -9.58 2.01
CA ASP A 15 -18.02 -10.80 1.36
C ASP A 15 -19.50 -11.07 1.67
N GLU A 16 -19.93 -10.71 2.87
CA GLU A 16 -21.32 -10.81 3.35
C GLU A 16 -22.30 -9.86 2.63
N MET A 17 -21.82 -8.87 1.88
CA MET A 17 -22.69 -7.97 1.10
C MET A 17 -23.18 -8.60 -0.20
N TYR A 18 -22.60 -9.73 -0.62
CA TYR A 18 -23.06 -10.46 -1.79
C TYR A 18 -24.39 -11.15 -1.48
N ASN A 19 -25.39 -10.88 -2.31
CA ASN A 19 -26.74 -11.43 -2.17
C ASN A 19 -27.25 -12.02 -3.49
N GLY A 20 -26.35 -12.64 -4.27
CA GLY A 20 -26.72 -13.29 -5.53
C GLY A 20 -26.81 -12.35 -6.73
N GLU A 21 -26.16 -11.19 -6.69
CA GLU A 21 -26.19 -10.24 -7.80
C GLU A 21 -25.54 -10.82 -9.06
N SER A 22 -26.21 -10.71 -10.20
CA SER A 22 -25.68 -11.11 -11.50
C SER A 22 -24.54 -10.20 -11.98
N GLN A 23 -24.53 -8.93 -11.58
CA GLN A 23 -23.50 -7.96 -11.92
C GLN A 23 -23.10 -7.13 -10.70
N PHE A 24 -21.81 -7.13 -10.39
CA PHE A 24 -21.29 -6.40 -9.24
C PHE A 24 -19.84 -5.94 -9.44
N ILE A 25 -19.40 -5.04 -8.58
CA ILE A 25 -18.01 -4.61 -8.43
C ILE A 25 -17.57 -4.93 -7.00
N ALA A 26 -16.58 -5.78 -6.82
CA ALA A 26 -16.01 -6.07 -5.51
C ALA A 26 -14.73 -5.26 -5.28
N VAL A 27 -14.63 -4.58 -4.13
CA VAL A 27 -13.42 -3.89 -3.66
C VAL A 27 -13.08 -4.47 -2.30
N VAL A 28 -12.26 -5.52 -2.30
CA VAL A 28 -12.10 -6.42 -1.14
C VAL A 28 -10.66 -6.92 -1.07
N THR A 29 -10.19 -7.33 0.10
CA THR A 29 -8.87 -7.97 0.22
C THR A 29 -8.87 -9.37 -0.42
N GLN A 30 -7.68 -9.93 -0.70
CA GLN A 30 -7.55 -11.27 -1.28
C GLN A 30 -8.29 -12.37 -0.49
N GLU A 31 -8.32 -12.28 0.85
CA GLU A 31 -9.02 -13.27 1.69
C GLU A 31 -10.54 -13.17 1.55
N ARG A 32 -11.08 -11.94 1.44
CA ARG A 32 -12.51 -11.71 1.24
C ARG A 32 -12.92 -12.12 -0.17
N ALA A 33 -12.10 -11.86 -1.17
CA ALA A 33 -12.32 -12.33 -2.54
C ALA A 33 -12.34 -13.86 -2.63
N LEU A 34 -11.42 -14.55 -1.94
CA LEU A 34 -11.44 -16.01 -1.84
C LEU A 34 -12.75 -16.53 -1.24
N ARG A 35 -13.20 -15.94 -0.13
CA ARG A 35 -14.48 -16.31 0.51
C ARG A 35 -15.66 -16.10 -0.42
N LEU A 36 -15.67 -15.04 -1.22
CA LEU A 36 -16.71 -14.80 -2.22
C LEU A 36 -16.77 -15.95 -3.25
N ILE A 37 -15.63 -16.35 -3.81
CA ILE A 37 -15.54 -17.46 -4.77
C ILE A 37 -15.96 -18.78 -4.13
N GLU A 38 -15.50 -19.07 -2.91
CA GLU A 38 -15.75 -20.35 -2.23
C GLU A 38 -17.20 -20.50 -1.77
N LYS A 39 -17.75 -19.50 -1.07
CA LYS A 39 -19.11 -19.57 -0.50
C LYS A 39 -20.17 -19.50 -1.57
N ASN A 40 -20.00 -18.61 -2.56
CA ASN A 40 -21.04 -18.30 -3.54
C ASN A 40 -20.84 -19.03 -4.86
N LYS A 41 -19.74 -19.80 -5.00
CA LYS A 41 -19.35 -20.52 -6.22
C LYS A 41 -19.17 -19.62 -7.46
N ILE A 42 -19.08 -18.31 -7.28
CA ILE A 42 -18.89 -17.31 -8.35
C ILE A 42 -17.44 -17.26 -8.82
N TYR A 43 -17.21 -16.49 -9.89
CA TYR A 43 -15.90 -16.04 -10.36
C TYR A 43 -16.01 -14.57 -10.78
N PHE A 44 -14.87 -13.94 -11.02
CA PHE A 44 -14.77 -12.57 -11.51
C PHE A 44 -14.33 -12.61 -12.98
N ASP A 45 -15.03 -11.87 -13.85
CA ASP A 45 -14.63 -11.76 -15.26
C ASP A 45 -13.37 -10.90 -15.44
N ALA A 46 -13.18 -9.94 -14.54
CA ALA A 46 -11.98 -9.12 -14.48
C ALA A 46 -11.48 -8.98 -13.04
N MET A 47 -10.17 -9.12 -12.83
CA MET A 47 -9.48 -8.85 -11.56
C MET A 47 -8.39 -7.80 -11.75
N TYR A 48 -8.38 -6.82 -10.86
CA TYR A 48 -7.39 -5.76 -10.77
C TYR A 48 -6.66 -5.92 -9.44
N ILE A 49 -5.39 -6.33 -9.49
CA ILE A 49 -4.60 -6.67 -8.31
C ILE A 49 -3.67 -5.50 -8.00
N ASP A 50 -3.93 -4.80 -6.89
CA ASP A 50 -3.08 -3.71 -6.43
C ASP A 50 -1.89 -4.24 -5.61
N GLU A 51 -0.77 -3.51 -5.63
CA GLU A 51 0.49 -3.88 -4.98
C GLU A 51 0.92 -5.35 -5.28
N ALA A 52 0.78 -5.78 -6.54
CA ALA A 52 0.89 -7.18 -6.94
C ALA A 52 2.24 -7.84 -6.63
N HIS A 53 3.36 -7.09 -6.52
CA HIS A 53 4.65 -7.61 -6.06
C HIS A 53 4.57 -8.35 -4.72
N ASN A 54 3.58 -8.06 -3.87
CA ASN A 54 3.37 -8.78 -2.62
C ASN A 54 3.13 -10.28 -2.84
N ILE A 55 2.73 -10.72 -4.04
CA ILE A 55 2.60 -12.14 -4.37
C ILE A 55 3.95 -12.87 -4.37
N LEU A 56 5.07 -12.17 -4.61
CA LEU A 56 6.41 -12.75 -4.69
C LEU A 56 6.94 -13.16 -3.31
N ASP A 57 6.55 -12.43 -2.27
CA ASP A 57 7.01 -12.67 -0.91
C ASP A 57 6.40 -13.95 -0.33
N PHE A 58 7.14 -14.70 0.46
CA PHE A 58 6.62 -15.78 1.29
C PHE A 58 6.93 -15.47 2.75
N ASN A 59 6.02 -14.70 3.35
CA ASN A 59 6.07 -14.37 4.75
C ASN A 59 5.06 -15.25 5.52
N LYS A 60 5.19 -15.31 6.85
CA LYS A 60 4.28 -16.08 7.71
C LYS A 60 2.80 -15.67 7.60
N SER A 61 2.47 -14.54 6.98
CA SER A 61 1.11 -14.01 6.95
C SER A 61 0.18 -14.73 5.96
N LYS A 62 0.67 -15.71 5.18
CA LYS A 62 -0.09 -16.47 4.16
C LYS A 62 -0.79 -15.61 3.08
N ARG A 63 -0.70 -14.27 3.14
CA ARG A 63 -1.37 -13.34 2.21
C ARG A 63 -0.98 -13.53 0.76
N SER A 64 0.30 -13.71 0.49
CA SER A 64 0.81 -13.96 -0.86
C SER A 64 0.30 -15.30 -1.43
N VAL A 65 0.21 -16.33 -0.57
CA VAL A 65 -0.40 -17.62 -0.90
C VAL A 65 -1.89 -17.44 -1.18
N SER A 66 -2.61 -16.66 -0.36
CA SER A 66 -4.03 -16.34 -0.58
C SER A 66 -4.26 -15.62 -1.91
N LEU A 67 -3.41 -14.66 -2.27
CA LEU A 67 -3.50 -13.96 -3.55
C LEU A 67 -3.23 -14.91 -4.74
N ALA A 68 -2.19 -15.74 -4.66
CA ALA A 68 -1.91 -16.73 -5.70
C ALA A 68 -3.05 -17.75 -5.84
N ARG A 69 -3.61 -18.21 -4.72
CA ARG A 69 -4.79 -19.09 -4.70
C ARG A 69 -6.01 -18.43 -5.32
N LEU A 70 -6.27 -17.16 -5.01
CA LEU A 70 -7.38 -16.39 -5.57
C LEU A 70 -7.31 -16.35 -7.10
N ILE A 71 -6.14 -15.99 -7.63
CA ILE A 71 -5.89 -15.92 -9.07
C ILE A 71 -6.17 -17.28 -9.71
N LYS A 72 -5.57 -18.34 -9.16
CA LYS A 72 -5.69 -19.69 -9.70
C LYS A 72 -7.14 -20.20 -9.66
N MET A 73 -7.84 -20.02 -8.54
CA MET A 73 -9.25 -20.42 -8.39
C MET A 73 -10.16 -19.71 -9.39
N ASN A 74 -9.90 -18.42 -9.64
CA ASN A 74 -10.67 -17.67 -10.62
C ASN A 74 -10.43 -18.18 -12.05
N LEU A 75 -9.17 -18.45 -12.41
CA LEU A 75 -8.79 -18.99 -13.72
C LEU A 75 -9.35 -20.40 -13.97
N VAL A 76 -9.43 -21.25 -12.94
CA VAL A 76 -10.06 -22.58 -13.04
C VAL A 76 -11.55 -22.47 -13.36
N LYS A 77 -12.24 -21.46 -12.83
CA LYS A 77 -13.66 -21.23 -13.10
C LYS A 77 -13.91 -20.53 -14.44
N SER A 78 -12.99 -19.65 -14.85
CA SER A 78 -13.08 -18.92 -16.11
C SER A 78 -11.68 -18.60 -16.67
N GLU A 79 -11.24 -19.40 -17.64
CA GLU A 79 -9.98 -19.17 -18.37
C GLU A 79 -9.98 -17.85 -19.16
N LYS A 80 -11.18 -17.30 -19.43
CA LYS A 80 -11.36 -16.02 -20.13
C LYS A 80 -11.23 -14.79 -19.20
N SER A 81 -11.11 -15.02 -17.89
CA SER A 81 -10.96 -13.93 -16.92
C SER A 81 -9.76 -13.05 -17.26
N LYS A 82 -9.98 -11.74 -17.31
CA LYS A 82 -8.90 -10.75 -17.51
C LYS A 82 -8.27 -10.42 -16.16
N ILE A 83 -6.94 -10.36 -16.10
CA ILE A 83 -6.22 -10.03 -14.85
C ILE A 83 -5.22 -8.93 -15.14
N ALA A 84 -5.34 -7.82 -14.40
CA ALA A 84 -4.43 -6.69 -14.47
C ALA A 84 -3.66 -6.58 -13.15
N TYR A 85 -2.33 -6.45 -13.25
CA TYR A 85 -1.43 -6.34 -12.11
C TYR A 85 -0.88 -4.91 -12.01
N PHE A 86 -1.06 -4.27 -10.85
CA PHE A 86 -0.47 -2.98 -10.54
C PHE A 86 0.62 -3.21 -9.53
N SER A 87 1.85 -2.91 -9.92
CA SER A 87 2.97 -3.14 -9.03
C SER A 87 4.09 -2.14 -9.22
N PRO A 88 4.68 -1.64 -8.12
CA PRO A 88 5.96 -0.96 -8.18
C PRO A 88 7.08 -1.94 -8.56
N MET A 89 7.90 -1.51 -9.52
CA MET A 89 9.24 -2.04 -9.87
C MET A 89 9.42 -3.55 -9.67
N ILE A 90 8.82 -4.33 -10.56
CA ILE A 90 9.13 -5.74 -10.79
C ILE A 90 10.23 -5.82 -11.85
N TYR A 91 11.20 -6.72 -11.69
CA TYR A 91 12.23 -6.94 -12.69
C TYR A 91 11.63 -7.52 -13.97
N ASP A 92 10.91 -8.64 -13.85
CA ASP A 92 10.21 -9.32 -14.94
C ASP A 92 8.78 -9.71 -14.53
N SER A 93 7.78 -9.19 -15.25
CA SER A 93 6.37 -9.52 -15.01
C SER A 93 6.05 -11.02 -15.00
N LYS A 94 6.82 -11.87 -15.68
CA LYS A 94 6.64 -13.34 -15.66
C LYS A 94 6.72 -13.92 -14.26
N ASN A 95 7.48 -13.28 -13.36
CA ASN A 95 7.65 -13.74 -11.99
C ASN A 95 6.36 -13.65 -11.16
N LEU A 96 5.34 -12.90 -11.61
CA LEU A 96 4.02 -12.85 -10.96
C LEU A 96 3.08 -13.99 -11.36
N ARG A 97 3.43 -14.78 -12.38
CA ARG A 97 2.53 -15.79 -12.93
C ARG A 97 2.29 -16.91 -11.93
N VAL A 98 1.02 -17.22 -11.72
CA VAL A 98 0.65 -18.47 -11.03
C VAL A 98 0.72 -19.63 -12.02
N LYS A 99 0.99 -20.83 -11.53
CA LYS A 99 1.09 -22.03 -12.38
C LYS A 99 -0.17 -22.22 -13.23
N GLY A 100 0.01 -22.32 -14.55
CA GLY A 100 -1.07 -22.52 -15.52
C GLY A 100 -1.69 -21.23 -16.05
N GLN A 101 -1.17 -20.06 -15.66
CA GLN A 101 -1.60 -18.78 -16.20
C GLN A 101 -0.89 -18.46 -17.53
N SER A 102 -1.63 -17.84 -18.44
CA SER A 102 -1.09 -17.26 -19.68
C SER A 102 -0.05 -16.16 -19.43
N ASP A 103 0.67 -15.78 -20.48
CA ASP A 103 1.69 -14.72 -20.40
C ASP A 103 1.11 -13.37 -20.00
N ILE A 104 1.88 -12.62 -19.20
CA ILE A 104 1.55 -11.25 -18.79
C ILE A 104 2.15 -10.28 -19.79
N VAL A 105 1.32 -9.37 -20.31
CA VAL A 105 1.79 -8.26 -21.15
C VAL A 105 2.28 -7.12 -20.25
N GLU A 106 3.56 -6.79 -20.34
CA GLU A 106 4.21 -5.78 -19.47
C GLU A 106 4.13 -4.36 -20.06
N TYR A 107 3.81 -3.39 -19.20
CA TYR A 107 3.97 -1.96 -19.46
C TYR A 107 4.78 -1.31 -18.34
N LYS A 108 6.05 -0.97 -18.62
CA LYS A 108 7.01 -0.50 -17.60
C LYS A 108 7.40 0.96 -17.81
N ILE A 109 7.45 1.72 -16.72
CA ILE A 109 7.99 3.09 -16.72
C ILE A 109 9.48 3.02 -16.35
N TYR A 110 10.35 3.32 -17.31
CA TYR A 110 11.80 3.19 -17.14
C TYR A 110 12.47 4.38 -16.43
N ASN A 111 11.90 5.58 -16.56
CA ASN A 111 12.57 6.81 -16.11
C ASN A 111 12.02 7.30 -14.76
N ASN A 112 12.75 7.03 -13.67
CA ASN A 112 12.53 7.65 -12.37
C ASN A 112 13.63 8.68 -12.08
N VAL A 113 13.32 9.98 -12.25
CA VAL A 113 14.26 11.07 -11.92
C VAL A 113 14.39 11.15 -10.41
N LYS A 114 15.60 10.91 -9.88
CA LYS A 114 15.90 11.01 -8.45
C LYS A 114 17.03 12.00 -8.24
N GLU A 115 16.75 13.11 -7.55
CA GLU A 115 17.78 14.04 -7.10
C GLU A 115 18.19 13.67 -5.67
N VAL A 116 19.48 13.43 -5.45
CA VAL A 116 20.02 13.20 -4.11
C VAL A 116 20.86 14.41 -3.73
N LYS A 117 20.46 15.11 -2.67
CA LYS A 117 21.22 16.20 -2.08
C LYS A 117 21.99 15.70 -0.87
N ILE A 118 23.29 16.02 -0.83
CA ILE A 118 24.17 15.72 0.29
C ILE A 118 24.47 17.04 0.98
N ASP A 119 24.25 17.10 2.29
CA ASP A 119 24.56 18.23 3.16
C ASP A 119 25.39 17.73 4.34
N SER A 120 26.29 18.56 4.86
CA SER A 120 27.22 18.24 5.93
C SER A 120 26.99 19.10 7.18
N SER A 121 25.74 19.45 7.46
CA SER A 121 25.34 20.12 8.71
C SER A 121 25.79 19.34 9.95
N LYS A 122 26.36 20.03 10.94
CA LYS A 122 26.76 19.41 12.23
C LYS A 122 25.55 19.02 13.08
N ASN A 123 24.44 19.74 12.96
CA ASN A 123 23.19 19.46 13.65
C ASN A 123 22.08 19.16 12.63
N TYR A 124 21.49 17.96 12.71
CA TYR A 124 20.43 17.56 11.78
C TYR A 124 19.11 18.29 12.04
N PHE A 125 18.86 18.86 13.23
CA PHE A 125 17.68 19.69 13.48
C PHE A 125 17.79 21.05 12.77
N GLU A 126 18.97 21.66 12.76
CA GLU A 126 19.23 22.87 11.97
C GLU A 126 18.98 22.61 10.48
N TYR A 127 19.45 21.45 10.00
CA TYR A 127 19.19 21.00 8.63
C TYR A 127 17.71 20.79 8.33
N ILE A 128 16.97 20.13 9.23
CA ILE A 128 15.53 19.92 9.09
C ILE A 128 14.81 21.26 9.06
N ASN A 129 15.13 22.19 9.96
CA ASN A 129 14.50 23.51 9.99
C ASN A 129 14.76 24.29 8.70
N LYS A 130 15.96 24.18 8.12
CA LYS A 130 16.32 24.80 6.84
C LYS A 130 15.63 24.16 5.62
N THR A 131 15.40 22.85 5.65
CA THR A 131 14.92 22.08 4.48
C THR A 131 13.46 21.68 4.55
N SER A 132 12.78 21.91 5.68
CA SER A 132 11.38 21.55 5.88
C SER A 132 10.48 22.26 4.87
N LYS A 133 9.43 21.54 4.46
CA LYS A 133 8.36 22.03 3.58
C LYS A 133 7.03 22.05 4.32
N GLU A 134 5.92 22.17 3.59
CA GLU A 134 4.56 22.18 4.14
C GLU A 134 4.24 20.89 4.92
N LYS A 135 4.50 19.72 4.33
CA LYS A 135 4.29 18.42 4.97
C LYS A 135 5.55 17.58 4.91
N ASN A 136 6.13 17.31 6.08
CA ASN A 136 7.39 16.60 6.27
C ASN A 136 7.12 15.22 6.87
N PHE A 137 7.73 14.19 6.31
CA PHE A 137 7.65 12.84 6.80
C PHE A 137 9.02 12.36 7.26
N TYR A 138 9.11 11.87 8.49
CA TYR A 138 10.32 11.38 9.14
C TYR A 138 10.20 9.87 9.37
N TYR A 139 10.97 9.08 8.64
CA TYR A 139 10.96 7.64 8.72
C TYR A 139 11.91 7.11 9.79
N HIS A 140 11.35 6.35 10.74
CA HIS A 140 12.09 5.54 11.71
C HIS A 140 11.55 4.12 11.78
N PHE A 141 12.45 3.13 11.83
CA PHE A 141 12.03 1.73 11.77
C PHE A 141 11.30 1.23 13.05
N ARG A 142 11.79 1.59 14.25
CA ARG A 142 11.27 1.05 15.53
C ARG A 142 10.24 2.00 16.14
N PRO A 143 9.11 1.50 16.70
CA PRO A 143 8.13 2.32 17.42
C PRO A 143 8.74 3.25 18.48
N VAL A 144 9.62 2.70 19.32
CA VAL A 144 10.32 3.49 20.36
C VAL A 144 11.10 4.66 19.75
N LYS A 145 11.74 4.45 18.59
CA LYS A 145 12.50 5.51 17.91
C LYS A 145 11.61 6.56 17.23
N VAL A 146 10.41 6.18 16.81
CA VAL A 146 9.38 7.11 16.33
C VAL A 146 8.97 8.06 17.46
N GLU A 147 8.65 7.53 18.64
CA GLU A 147 8.26 8.35 19.79
C GLU A 147 9.42 9.20 20.33
N GLU A 148 10.62 8.62 20.50
CA GLU A 148 11.82 9.36 20.93
C GLU A 148 12.11 10.53 19.98
N PHE A 149 12.17 10.28 18.68
CA PHE A 149 12.42 11.33 17.69
C PHE A 149 11.33 12.39 17.70
N SER A 150 10.06 12.02 17.90
CA SER A 150 8.97 12.98 17.95
C SER A 150 9.11 13.95 19.13
N ARG A 151 9.59 13.47 20.29
CA ARG A 151 9.88 14.33 21.46
C ARG A 151 11.04 15.28 21.15
N GLU A 152 12.14 14.77 20.62
CA GLU A 152 13.30 15.61 20.28
C GLU A 152 12.95 16.64 19.20
N LEU A 153 12.14 16.25 18.20
CA LEU A 153 11.64 17.16 17.19
C LEU A 153 10.78 18.27 17.82
N SER A 154 9.93 17.94 18.79
CA SER A 154 9.08 18.92 19.48
C SER A 154 9.87 19.97 20.27
N GLU A 155 11.05 19.59 20.78
CA GLU A 155 11.97 20.48 21.49
C GLU A 155 12.76 21.38 20.54
N ASN A 156 12.91 20.99 19.27
CA ASN A 156 13.75 21.67 18.28
C ASN A 156 12.94 22.42 17.19
N ILE A 157 11.61 22.45 17.33
CA ILE A 157 10.70 23.19 16.44
C ILE A 157 10.05 24.36 17.21
N GLU A 158 10.05 25.53 16.56
CA GLU A 158 9.52 26.78 17.13
C GLU A 158 7.99 26.86 17.14
N ALA A 159 7.29 26.04 16.35
CA ALA A 159 5.84 26.06 16.24
C ALA A 159 5.16 26.01 17.62
N ASN A 160 4.09 26.79 17.80
CA ASN A 160 3.20 26.72 18.94
C ASN A 160 1.76 26.87 18.44
N LEU A 161 0.99 25.78 18.55
CA LEU A 161 -0.38 25.65 18.06
C LEU A 161 -1.39 25.48 19.20
N GLU A 162 -1.03 25.81 20.45
CA GLU A 162 -1.92 25.67 21.61
C GLU A 162 -3.24 26.44 21.46
N SER A 163 -3.24 27.54 20.71
CA SER A 163 -4.42 28.37 20.45
C SER A 163 -5.16 28.01 19.15
N ASP A 164 -4.71 27.01 18.41
CA ASP A 164 -5.34 26.61 17.15
C ASP A 164 -6.61 25.80 17.42
N SER A 165 -7.75 26.26 16.92
CA SER A 165 -9.05 25.65 17.17
C SER A 165 -9.15 24.20 16.65
N GLU A 166 -8.56 23.88 15.49
CA GLU A 166 -8.59 22.50 14.96
C GLU A 166 -7.71 21.58 15.82
N ILE A 167 -6.62 22.11 16.36
CA ILE A 167 -5.71 21.36 17.25
C ILE A 167 -6.33 21.15 18.63
N ILE A 168 -6.98 22.16 19.21
CA ILE A 168 -7.67 22.05 20.50
C ILE A 168 -8.74 20.94 20.43
N ILE A 169 -9.59 20.96 19.40
CA ILE A 169 -10.62 19.94 19.19
C ILE A 169 -9.99 18.55 19.07
N LEU A 170 -8.94 18.41 18.26
CA LEU A 170 -8.24 17.13 18.10
C LEU A 170 -7.65 16.61 19.42
N LYS A 171 -7.08 17.50 20.25
CA LYS A 171 -6.55 17.13 21.57
C LYS A 171 -7.64 16.63 22.49
N GLU A 172 -8.79 17.32 22.54
CA GLU A 172 -9.94 16.93 23.36
C GLU A 172 -10.51 15.56 22.93
N GLU A 173 -10.68 15.34 21.64
CA GLU A 173 -11.18 14.07 21.11
C GLU A 173 -10.22 12.91 21.40
N LEU A 174 -8.90 13.11 21.21
CA LEU A 174 -7.91 12.08 21.53
C LEU A 174 -7.81 11.79 23.02
N ALA A 175 -7.95 12.81 23.87
CA ALA A 175 -7.97 12.64 25.32
C ALA A 175 -9.15 11.77 25.77
N GLN A 176 -10.32 11.98 25.18
CA GLN A 176 -11.52 11.19 25.46
C GLN A 176 -11.42 9.74 24.95
N LEU A 177 -10.80 9.53 23.78
CA LEU A 177 -10.67 8.20 23.17
C LEU A 177 -9.60 7.31 23.84
N ILE A 178 -8.56 7.91 24.42
CA ILE A 178 -7.40 7.18 24.96
C ILE A 178 -7.15 7.56 26.43
N HIS A 179 -6.49 8.71 26.65
CA HIS A 179 -6.15 9.28 27.95
C HIS A 179 -5.48 10.65 27.75
N GLU A 180 -5.61 11.57 28.70
CA GLU A 180 -4.99 12.91 28.65
C GLU A 180 -3.45 12.89 28.57
N ASP A 181 -2.84 11.87 29.16
CA ASP A 181 -1.37 11.68 29.14
C ASP A 181 -0.83 11.10 27.83
N TYR A 182 -1.69 10.82 26.86
CA TYR A 182 -1.24 10.28 25.59
C TYR A 182 -0.24 11.24 24.92
N LEU A 183 0.97 10.74 24.65
CA LEU A 183 2.09 11.55 24.14
C LEU A 183 1.71 12.40 22.92
N GLN A 184 0.89 11.84 22.03
CA GLN A 184 0.44 12.52 20.83
C GLN A 184 -0.22 13.86 21.14
N ILE A 185 -1.02 13.96 22.21
CA ILE A 185 -1.73 15.18 22.63
C ILE A 185 -0.75 16.34 22.84
N LYS A 186 0.37 16.07 23.52
CA LYS A 186 1.43 17.06 23.80
C LYS A 186 2.18 17.49 22.54
N LEU A 187 2.31 16.59 21.57
CA LEU A 187 3.03 16.83 20.32
C LEU A 187 2.20 17.62 19.30
N LEU A 188 0.87 17.61 19.42
CA LEU A 188 -0.02 18.35 18.53
C LEU A 188 0.18 19.87 18.63
N ASP A 189 0.56 20.38 19.80
CA ASP A 189 0.91 21.80 20.01
C ASP A 189 2.12 22.21 19.15
N LYS A 190 2.93 21.25 18.71
CA LYS A 190 4.06 21.46 17.79
C LYS A 190 3.74 21.09 16.35
N GLY A 191 2.50 20.71 16.05
CA GLY A 191 2.09 20.25 14.72
C GLY A 191 2.69 18.89 14.33
N ILE A 192 3.03 18.07 15.32
CA ILE A 192 3.68 16.77 15.15
C ILE A 192 2.67 15.65 15.37
N VAL A 193 2.57 14.74 14.40
CA VAL A 193 1.83 13.48 14.48
C VAL A 193 2.83 12.33 14.38
N PHE A 194 2.68 11.30 15.22
CA PHE A 194 3.45 10.08 15.11
C PHE A 194 2.57 8.85 14.89
N LEU A 195 3.05 7.89 14.12
CA LEU A 195 2.34 6.65 13.85
C LEU A 195 3.26 5.42 13.88
N HIS A 196 2.83 4.35 14.55
CA HIS A 196 3.50 3.06 14.49
C HIS A 196 2.53 1.91 14.76
N GLY A 197 2.92 0.68 14.44
CA GLY A 197 2.06 -0.50 14.52
C GLY A 197 1.63 -0.97 15.92
N LEU A 198 1.94 -0.24 16.99
CA LEU A 198 1.39 -0.51 18.32
C LEU A 198 0.17 0.38 18.62
N ILE A 199 -0.09 1.39 17.78
CA ILE A 199 -1.26 2.26 17.89
C ILE A 199 -2.47 1.51 17.29
N PRO A 200 -3.63 1.48 17.98
CA PRO A 200 -4.85 0.87 17.44
C PRO A 200 -5.25 1.45 16.08
N ASP A 201 -5.81 0.61 15.20
CA ASP A 201 -6.15 1.00 13.82
C ASP A 201 -7.10 2.21 13.75
N GLY A 202 -8.16 2.24 14.56
CA GLY A 202 -9.09 3.37 14.58
C GLY A 202 -8.43 4.71 14.96
N ILE A 203 -7.40 4.69 15.80
CA ILE A 203 -6.63 5.89 16.17
C ILE A 203 -5.70 6.30 15.04
N LYS A 204 -5.05 5.33 14.36
CA LYS A 204 -4.23 5.63 13.18
C LYS A 204 -5.08 6.27 12.10
N ASP A 205 -6.19 5.64 11.71
CA ASP A 205 -7.09 6.17 10.68
C ASP A 205 -7.56 7.60 11.01
N TYR A 206 -7.83 7.86 12.29
CA TYR A 206 -8.25 9.18 12.76
C TYR A 206 -7.14 10.23 12.65
N LEU A 207 -5.95 9.93 13.16
CA LEU A 207 -4.78 10.81 13.07
C LEU A 207 -4.37 11.06 11.61
N GLU A 208 -4.48 10.05 10.77
CA GLU A 208 -4.20 10.13 9.34
C GLU A 208 -5.18 11.04 8.61
N TYR A 209 -6.48 10.90 8.91
CA TYR A 209 -7.50 11.81 8.42
C TYR A 209 -7.22 13.26 8.84
N CYS A 210 -6.89 13.48 10.11
CA CYS A 210 -6.57 14.80 10.65
C CYS A 210 -5.33 15.40 9.98
N PHE A 211 -4.26 14.62 9.81
CA PHE A 211 -3.04 15.08 9.14
C PHE A 211 -3.30 15.49 7.68
N LYS A 212 -4.20 14.80 6.97
CA LYS A 212 -4.59 15.17 5.60
C LYS A 212 -5.36 16.50 5.54
N ARG A 213 -6.25 16.73 6.50
CA ARG A 213 -7.16 17.87 6.54
C ARG A 213 -6.52 19.14 7.13
N ILE A 214 -5.90 19.00 8.30
CA ILE A 214 -5.41 20.12 9.10
C ILE A 214 -4.07 20.57 8.53
N LYS A 215 -4.00 21.81 8.06
CA LYS A 215 -2.80 22.36 7.42
C LYS A 215 -1.62 22.50 8.39
N ASN A 216 -1.90 22.83 9.66
CA ASN A 216 -0.89 23.11 10.66
C ASN A 216 -0.20 21.85 11.24
N LEU A 217 -0.74 20.66 10.97
CA LEU A 217 -0.03 19.40 11.26
C LEU A 217 1.05 19.15 10.21
N LYS A 218 2.25 19.73 10.39
CA LYS A 218 3.30 19.73 9.37
C LYS A 218 4.26 18.54 9.42
N HIS A 219 4.33 17.84 10.56
CA HIS A 219 5.36 16.85 10.81
C HIS A 219 4.73 15.49 11.10
N LEU A 220 5.01 14.50 10.26
CA LEU A 220 4.61 13.12 10.47
C LEU A 220 5.86 12.29 10.80
N VAL A 221 5.89 11.57 11.92
CA VAL A 221 6.97 10.66 12.28
C VAL A 221 6.43 9.23 12.31
N ALA A 222 6.96 8.32 11.49
CA ALA A 222 6.39 6.97 11.47
C ALA A 222 7.35 5.90 10.97
N ASN A 223 6.92 4.65 11.17
CA ASN A 223 7.55 3.48 10.58
C ASN A 223 6.84 3.03 9.29
N SER A 224 7.24 1.87 8.76
CA SER A 224 6.66 1.37 7.51
C SER A 224 5.22 0.89 7.61
N VAL A 225 4.63 0.79 8.81
CA VAL A 225 3.28 0.26 9.00
C VAL A 225 2.22 1.18 8.40
N ILE A 226 2.49 2.48 8.30
CA ILE A 226 1.59 3.44 7.65
C ILE A 226 1.86 3.61 6.15
N LEU A 227 2.82 2.86 5.61
CA LEU A 227 3.27 3.04 4.22
C LEU A 227 2.60 2.08 3.24
N GLU A 228 1.74 1.18 3.69
CA GLU A 228 0.98 0.29 2.80
C GLU A 228 -0.42 0.92 2.61
N GLY A 229 -0.81 1.24 1.36
CA GLY A 229 -2.18 1.68 1.01
C GLY A 229 -2.57 3.15 1.28
N MET A 230 -1.74 3.93 1.96
CA MET A 230 -2.09 5.28 2.45
C MET A 230 -1.81 6.45 1.49
N ASN A 231 -2.81 7.30 1.19
CA ASN A 231 -2.67 8.55 0.41
C ASN A 231 -2.46 9.79 1.29
N MET A 232 -1.22 10.04 1.69
CA MET A 232 -0.84 11.20 2.52
C MET A 232 -0.25 12.33 1.68
N PRO A 233 -0.56 13.60 2.00
CA PRO A 233 0.03 14.75 1.34
C PRO A 233 1.43 14.99 1.90
N ILE A 234 2.43 14.28 1.42
CA ILE A 234 3.82 14.40 1.89
C ILE A 234 4.63 15.13 0.82
N ASP A 235 5.19 16.29 1.17
CA ASP A 235 6.01 17.10 0.26
C ASP A 235 7.51 16.80 0.41
N ASN A 236 7.89 16.24 1.57
CA ASN A 236 9.28 16.10 1.97
C ASN A 236 9.52 14.86 2.83
N LEU A 237 10.58 14.10 2.56
CA LEU A 237 10.89 12.86 3.26
C LEU A 237 12.29 12.86 3.85
N TYR A 238 12.39 12.51 5.13
CA TYR A 238 13.62 12.28 5.86
C TYR A 238 13.71 10.81 6.28
N ILE A 239 14.84 10.17 5.98
CA ILE A 239 15.13 8.79 6.35
C ILE A 239 16.28 8.80 7.35
N PHE A 240 15.98 8.45 8.59
CA PHE A 240 16.99 8.35 9.66
C PHE A 240 17.54 6.94 9.84
N ASN A 241 16.83 5.93 9.33
CA ASN A 241 17.27 4.55 9.52
C ASN A 241 16.98 3.69 8.29
N GLY A 242 18.03 3.04 7.77
CA GLY A 242 17.96 2.16 6.60
C GLY A 242 17.77 0.68 6.92
N ARG A 243 17.67 0.29 8.20
CA ARG A 243 17.58 -1.11 8.61
C ARG A 243 16.28 -1.70 8.04
N LEU A 244 16.41 -2.84 7.34
CA LEU A 244 15.30 -3.56 6.70
C LEU A 244 14.53 -2.77 5.62
N LEU A 245 15.00 -1.59 5.22
CA LEU A 245 14.55 -0.91 4.00
C LEU A 245 15.23 -1.57 2.78
N THR A 246 14.54 -2.52 2.17
CA THR A 246 14.93 -3.07 0.85
C THR A 246 14.78 -2.00 -0.23
N GLN A 247 15.33 -2.24 -1.42
CA GLN A 247 15.20 -1.30 -2.53
C GLN A 247 13.73 -1.03 -2.89
N SER A 248 12.91 -2.07 -2.97
CA SER A 248 11.46 -1.96 -3.21
C SER A 248 10.77 -1.14 -2.11
N LYS A 249 10.99 -1.45 -0.82
CA LYS A 249 10.41 -0.68 0.29
C LYS A 249 10.82 0.79 0.28
N LEU A 250 12.07 1.08 -0.04
CA LEU A 250 12.58 2.44 -0.16
C LEU A 250 11.94 3.19 -1.33
N LEU A 251 11.77 2.53 -2.48
CA LEU A 251 11.12 3.10 -3.65
C LEU A 251 9.63 3.35 -3.40
N ASN A 252 8.93 2.41 -2.78
CA ASN A 252 7.53 2.57 -2.37
C ASN A 252 7.38 3.75 -1.42
N LEU A 253 8.30 3.89 -0.47
CA LEU A 253 8.33 5.03 0.43
C LEU A 253 8.53 6.36 -0.32
N ILE A 254 9.51 6.43 -1.23
CA ILE A 254 9.80 7.65 -2.01
C ILE A 254 8.66 8.00 -2.97
N GLY A 255 8.06 7.00 -3.63
CA GLY A 255 6.95 7.21 -4.57
C GLY A 255 5.68 7.75 -3.91
N ARG A 256 5.59 7.71 -2.57
CA ARG A 256 4.48 8.32 -1.81
C ARG A 256 4.69 9.81 -1.52
N VAL A 257 5.90 10.34 -1.76
CA VAL A 257 6.25 11.75 -1.62
C VAL A 257 5.97 12.47 -2.94
N ASN A 258 5.36 13.65 -2.89
CA ASN A 258 5.06 14.48 -4.06
C ASN A 258 4.27 13.72 -5.15
N ARG A 259 3.12 13.14 -4.79
CA ARG A 259 2.26 12.44 -5.75
C ARG A 259 1.82 13.38 -6.87
N LEU A 260 1.85 12.89 -8.12
CA LEU A 260 1.57 13.69 -9.31
C LEU A 260 0.21 14.40 -9.25
N ASN A 261 -0.81 13.77 -8.66
CA ASN A 261 -2.13 14.38 -8.47
C ASN A 261 -2.14 15.58 -7.51
N MET A 262 -1.11 15.75 -6.68
CA MET A 262 -0.90 16.94 -5.84
C MET A 262 -0.12 18.03 -6.57
N ILE A 263 0.67 17.66 -7.57
CA ILE A 263 1.49 18.58 -8.37
C ILE A 263 0.65 19.19 -9.50
N PHE A 264 -0.19 18.37 -10.12
CA PHE A 264 -1.06 18.74 -11.24
C PHE A 264 -2.50 18.92 -10.75
N GLY A 265 -2.75 20.04 -10.07
CA GLY A 265 -4.10 20.48 -9.68
C GLY A 265 -4.68 21.48 -10.67
N ALA A 266 -6.01 21.62 -10.69
CA ALA A 266 -6.71 22.53 -11.61
C ALA A 266 -6.32 24.03 -11.48
N SER A 267 -5.62 24.42 -10.40
CA SER A 267 -5.30 25.81 -10.09
C SER A 267 -3.83 26.09 -9.77
N LYS A 268 -2.95 25.09 -9.71
CA LYS A 268 -1.53 25.26 -9.41
C LYS A 268 -0.68 24.20 -10.13
N ASN A 269 0.27 24.68 -10.95
CA ASN A 269 1.29 23.86 -11.62
C ASN A 269 2.64 24.16 -10.98
N GLU A 270 2.93 23.55 -9.83
CA GLU A 270 4.21 23.73 -9.14
C GLU A 270 5.22 22.68 -9.61
N LEU A 271 5.75 22.86 -10.84
CA LEU A 271 6.70 21.93 -11.47
C LEU A 271 7.94 21.61 -10.59
N GLY A 272 8.32 22.53 -9.69
CA GLY A 272 9.38 22.29 -8.70
C GLY A 272 9.08 21.18 -7.68
N ARG A 273 7.83 20.72 -7.58
CA ARG A 273 7.43 19.55 -6.77
C ARG A 273 7.59 18.22 -7.50
N LEU A 274 7.88 18.21 -8.81
CA LEU A 274 8.19 16.98 -9.55
C LEU A 274 9.42 16.26 -9.01
N LEU A 275 10.32 17.02 -8.40
CA LEU A 275 11.45 16.46 -7.66
C LEU A 275 10.97 16.18 -6.24
N ALA A 276 10.81 14.90 -5.89
CA ALA A 276 10.56 14.47 -4.52
C ALA A 276 11.86 14.63 -3.70
N PRO A 277 11.96 15.61 -2.78
CA PRO A 277 13.13 15.73 -1.94
C PRO A 277 13.17 14.57 -0.94
N VAL A 278 14.24 13.79 -1.01
CA VAL A 278 14.50 12.67 -0.10
C VAL A 278 15.83 12.93 0.59
N HIS A 279 15.76 13.06 1.92
CA HIS A 279 16.86 13.41 2.79
C HIS A 279 17.32 12.17 3.55
N PHE A 280 18.56 11.75 3.34
CA PHE A 280 19.17 10.66 4.11
C PHE A 280 19.97 11.26 5.26
N VAL A 281 19.47 11.13 6.48
CA VAL A 281 20.05 11.78 7.67
C VAL A 281 20.83 10.73 8.46
N ASN A 282 22.15 10.82 8.42
CA ASN A 282 23.04 10.01 9.26
C ASN A 282 23.26 10.72 10.60
N SER A 283 22.95 10.05 11.72
CA SER A 283 23.29 10.49 13.07
C SER A 283 23.77 9.32 13.93
N GLU A 284 24.69 9.57 14.86
CA GLU A 284 25.21 8.51 15.75
C GLU A 284 24.12 7.87 16.61
N LYS A 285 23.03 8.60 16.89
CA LYS A 285 21.92 8.16 17.74
C LYS A 285 20.97 7.20 17.04
N TYR A 286 20.66 7.44 15.76
CA TYR A 286 19.64 6.68 15.03
C TYR A 286 20.22 5.72 13.98
N ASN A 287 21.51 5.87 13.64
CA ASN A 287 22.25 4.95 12.80
C ASN A 287 23.16 4.08 13.67
N SER A 288 23.45 2.85 13.24
CA SER A 288 24.49 2.04 13.90
C SER A 288 25.87 2.70 13.71
N LYS A 289 26.86 2.37 14.57
CA LYS A 289 28.24 2.91 14.46
C LYS A 289 28.86 2.82 13.05
N ASN A 290 28.39 1.88 12.22
CA ASN A 290 28.79 1.71 10.81
C ASN A 290 27.60 1.79 9.82
N GLY A 291 26.44 2.25 10.27
CA GLY A 291 25.17 2.26 9.53
C GLY A 291 25.12 3.40 8.54
N ASN A 292 25.83 3.27 7.42
CA ASN A 292 25.88 4.32 6.43
C ASN A 292 24.67 4.26 5.48
N LEU A 293 23.76 5.24 5.56
CA LEU A 293 22.67 5.41 4.60
C LEU A 293 23.17 5.63 3.16
N HIS A 294 24.46 5.91 2.96
CA HIS A 294 25.09 5.98 1.65
C HIS A 294 24.87 4.71 0.80
N GLU A 295 24.86 3.52 1.39
CA GLU A 295 24.55 2.30 0.63
C GLU A 295 23.09 2.29 0.17
N LYS A 296 22.16 2.86 0.96
CA LYS A 296 20.76 3.04 0.53
C LYS A 296 20.62 4.04 -0.61
N VAL A 297 21.42 5.11 -0.57
CA VAL A 297 21.52 6.06 -1.69
C VAL A 297 22.06 5.36 -2.95
N LYS A 298 23.10 4.52 -2.83
CA LYS A 298 23.61 3.74 -3.97
C LYS A 298 22.57 2.77 -4.52
N MET A 299 21.82 2.09 -3.66
CA MET A 299 20.72 1.20 -4.07
C MET A 299 19.66 1.93 -4.92
N LEU A 300 19.40 3.22 -4.68
CA LEU A 300 18.46 3.99 -5.50
C LEU A 300 18.90 4.18 -6.96
N ARG A 301 20.20 4.10 -7.24
CA ARG A 301 20.80 4.31 -8.56
C ARG A 301 21.02 3.01 -9.33
N LYS A 302 20.86 1.85 -8.68
CA LYS A 302 20.98 0.55 -9.34
C LYS A 302 19.61 0.14 -9.85
N ASP A 303 19.54 -0.38 -11.06
CA ASP A 303 18.33 -1.06 -11.50
C ASP A 303 18.12 -2.32 -10.67
N VAL A 304 16.85 -2.67 -10.43
CA VAL A 304 16.52 -3.99 -9.88
C VAL A 304 16.99 -5.00 -10.93
N THR A 305 17.82 -5.96 -10.54
CA THR A 305 18.43 -6.93 -11.46
C THR A 305 17.78 -8.31 -11.41
N HIS A 306 16.98 -8.57 -10.38
CA HIS A 306 16.26 -9.83 -10.18
C HIS A 306 15.14 -9.62 -9.15
N ASP A 307 14.09 -10.44 -9.25
CA ASP A 307 13.04 -10.54 -8.25
C ASP A 307 13.33 -11.69 -7.26
N GLY A 308 13.00 -11.48 -5.99
CA GLY A 308 13.04 -12.53 -4.98
C GLY A 308 11.72 -13.31 -4.99
N ILE A 309 11.69 -14.46 -5.64
CA ILE A 309 10.47 -15.28 -5.82
C ILE A 309 10.43 -16.34 -4.73
N PHE A 310 9.69 -16.06 -3.66
CA PHE A 310 9.63 -16.94 -2.49
C PHE A 310 8.31 -17.72 -2.39
N ASN A 311 7.25 -17.28 -3.08
CA ASN A 311 5.93 -17.91 -3.02
C ASN A 311 5.88 -19.21 -3.85
N PRO A 312 5.60 -20.37 -3.23
CA PRO A 312 5.67 -21.67 -3.91
C PRO A 312 4.56 -21.95 -4.93
N LEU A 313 3.53 -21.10 -4.96
CA LEU A 313 2.42 -21.21 -5.91
C LEU A 313 2.70 -20.50 -7.25
N LEU A 314 3.80 -19.76 -7.34
CA LEU A 314 4.25 -19.10 -8.56
C LEU A 314 4.95 -20.08 -9.49
N GLU A 315 4.89 -19.79 -10.79
CA GLU A 315 5.47 -20.65 -11.82
C GLU A 315 7.00 -20.67 -11.78
N GLU A 316 7.62 -19.51 -11.57
CA GLU A 316 9.07 -19.32 -11.55
C GLU A 316 9.70 -19.67 -10.18
N PHE A 317 8.92 -20.20 -9.23
CA PHE A 317 9.44 -20.56 -7.92
C PHE A 317 10.35 -21.80 -7.97
N ASP A 318 11.53 -21.68 -7.37
CA ASP A 318 12.49 -22.78 -7.22
C ASP A 318 12.86 -22.99 -5.74
N ILE A 319 12.48 -24.15 -5.20
CA ILE A 319 12.72 -24.49 -3.79
C ILE A 319 14.21 -24.55 -3.45
N ASN A 320 15.06 -24.98 -4.38
CA ASN A 320 16.49 -25.15 -4.15
C ASN A 320 17.24 -23.82 -4.11
N LYS A 321 16.72 -22.79 -4.80
CA LYS A 321 17.26 -21.42 -4.74
C LYS A 321 16.85 -20.67 -3.47
N ASN A 322 15.73 -21.05 -2.86
CA ASN A 322 15.09 -20.25 -1.81
C ASN A 322 15.40 -20.67 -0.36
N THR A 323 15.73 -21.94 -0.10
CA THR A 323 16.09 -22.38 1.26
C THR A 323 16.93 -23.66 1.31
N ASN A 324 17.96 -23.65 2.16
CA ASN A 324 18.70 -24.86 2.56
C ASN A 324 18.18 -25.47 3.88
N SER A 325 17.23 -24.81 4.55
CA SER A 325 16.64 -25.29 5.80
C SER A 325 15.53 -26.31 5.53
N GLU A 326 15.68 -27.49 6.11
CA GLU A 326 14.75 -28.62 5.99
C GLU A 326 13.36 -28.28 6.55
N VAL A 327 13.30 -27.57 7.68
CA VAL A 327 12.05 -27.07 8.28
C VAL A 327 11.25 -26.19 7.32
N LYS A 328 11.92 -25.26 6.63
CA LYS A 328 11.25 -24.40 5.63
C LYS A 328 10.80 -25.18 4.39
N LYS A 329 11.52 -26.24 4.01
CA LYS A 329 11.10 -27.10 2.90
C LYS A 329 9.80 -27.82 3.23
N THR A 330 9.68 -28.37 4.44
CA THR A 330 8.44 -29.01 4.90
C THR A 330 7.26 -28.03 4.90
N GLU A 331 7.44 -26.80 5.40
CA GLU A 331 6.40 -25.76 5.35
C GLU A 331 5.95 -25.44 3.91
N ILE A 332 6.89 -25.37 2.97
CA ILE A 332 6.59 -25.13 1.55
C ILE A 332 5.83 -26.31 0.94
N GLU A 333 6.26 -27.53 1.22
CA GLU A 333 5.62 -28.76 0.74
C GLU A 333 4.19 -28.91 1.25
N GLU A 334 3.93 -28.55 2.51
CA GLU A 334 2.58 -28.51 3.07
C GLU A 334 1.66 -27.53 2.32
N VAL A 335 2.15 -26.34 1.98
CA VAL A 335 1.39 -25.34 1.21
C VAL A 335 1.07 -25.86 -0.20
N ILE A 336 2.03 -26.49 -0.86
CA ILE A 336 1.84 -27.08 -2.20
C ILE A 336 0.79 -28.19 -2.13
N LYS A 337 0.86 -29.06 -1.12
CA LYS A 337 -0.09 -30.16 -0.93
C LYS A 337 -1.50 -29.67 -0.63
N ASP A 338 -1.66 -28.69 0.26
CA ASP A 338 -2.95 -28.05 0.55
C ASP A 338 -3.57 -27.48 -0.73
N GLU A 339 -2.75 -26.85 -1.58
CA GLU A 339 -3.20 -26.29 -2.85
C GLU A 339 -3.64 -27.36 -3.86
N GLU A 340 -2.94 -28.50 -3.95
CA GLU A 340 -3.37 -29.63 -4.77
C GLU A 340 -4.71 -30.21 -4.31
N ASP A 341 -4.92 -30.29 -2.99
CA ASP A 341 -6.16 -30.80 -2.41
C ASP A 341 -7.33 -29.82 -2.57
N VAL A 342 -7.07 -28.51 -2.55
CA VAL A 342 -8.06 -27.48 -2.96
C VAL A 342 -8.43 -27.66 -4.43
N TYR A 343 -7.45 -27.82 -5.32
CA TYR A 343 -7.69 -27.99 -6.75
C TYR A 343 -8.55 -29.22 -7.07
N LYS A 344 -8.24 -30.38 -6.46
CA LYS A 344 -9.01 -31.62 -6.63
C LYS A 344 -10.47 -31.49 -6.19
N ARG A 345 -10.77 -30.67 -5.19
CA ARG A 345 -12.15 -30.42 -4.72
C ARG A 345 -12.99 -29.57 -5.68
N GLN A 346 -12.35 -28.81 -6.56
CA GLN A 346 -13.04 -27.90 -7.49
C GLN A 346 -13.38 -28.57 -8.82
N THR A 347 -12.53 -29.46 -9.32
CA THR A 347 -12.75 -30.16 -10.60
C THR A 347 -13.89 -31.18 -10.56
N THR A 348 -14.43 -31.50 -9.39
CA THR A 348 -15.53 -32.48 -9.21
C THR A 348 -16.93 -31.87 -9.21
N ASN A 349 -17.09 -30.54 -9.28
CA ASN A 349 -18.40 -29.88 -9.22
C ASN A 349 -18.68 -29.02 -10.48
N SER A 350 -19.65 -29.44 -11.30
CA SER A 350 -20.13 -28.74 -12.51
C SER A 350 -20.77 -27.36 -12.24
N PRO A 351 -20.78 -26.42 -13.21
CA PRO A 351 -21.27 -25.05 -13.02
C PRO A 351 -22.80 -24.95 -13.08
N CYS A 352 -23.37 -24.01 -12.31
CA CYS A 352 -24.82 -23.79 -12.19
C CYS A 352 -25.19 -22.39 -12.71
N GLU A 353 -26.31 -22.30 -13.44
CA GLU A 353 -26.83 -21.11 -14.12
C GLU A 353 -27.45 -20.07 -13.15
N LEU A 354 -27.42 -18.79 -13.54
CA LEU A 354 -27.88 -17.62 -12.76
C LEU A 354 -29.30 -17.16 -13.19
N PRO A 355 -30.22 -16.89 -12.24
CA PRO A 355 -31.43 -16.10 -12.50
C PRO A 355 -31.35 -14.64 -11.98
N SER A 356 -32.27 -13.82 -12.50
CA SER A 356 -32.34 -12.36 -12.64
C SER A 356 -32.90 -11.54 -11.44
N ASP A 357 -32.61 -10.22 -11.47
CA ASP A 357 -33.41 -9.06 -10.97
C ASP A 357 -33.49 -8.80 -9.43
N ILE A 358 -33.53 -7.61 -8.81
CA ILE A 358 -33.41 -6.17 -9.15
C ILE A 358 -33.48 -5.34 -7.81
N ILE A 359 -32.83 -4.15 -7.76
CA ILE A 359 -33.17 -2.88 -7.03
C ILE A 359 -32.71 -2.51 -5.56
N ASN A 360 -32.01 -1.35 -5.52
CA ASN A 360 -31.92 -0.21 -4.55
C ASN A 360 -31.30 -0.39 -3.13
N LEU A 361 -30.58 0.56 -2.50
CA LEU A 361 -30.37 2.01 -2.68
C LEU A 361 -29.10 2.51 -1.89
N LEU A 362 -28.40 3.53 -2.41
CA LEU A 362 -27.62 4.66 -1.78
C LEU A 362 -26.66 4.39 -0.58
N SER A 363 -25.54 5.10 -0.38
CA SER A 363 -24.75 6.09 -1.11
C SER A 363 -23.43 6.30 -0.36
N LEU A 364 -22.50 7.05 -0.98
CA LEU A 364 -21.44 7.83 -0.32
C LEU A 364 -20.00 7.27 -0.30
N TYR A 365 -19.40 6.84 -1.42
CA TYR A 365 -17.92 6.92 -1.61
C TYR A 365 -17.50 7.17 -3.08
N LYS A 366 -18.24 8.05 -3.76
CA LYS A 366 -18.31 8.14 -5.22
C LYS A 366 -17.26 9.02 -5.93
N LYS A 367 -16.13 9.39 -5.33
CA LYS A 367 -15.14 10.29 -5.96
C LYS A 367 -13.76 9.70 -6.25
N ILE A 368 -13.32 8.66 -5.56
CA ILE A 368 -11.97 8.10 -5.73
C ILE A 368 -11.98 6.91 -6.69
N VAL A 369 -12.96 6.02 -6.56
CA VAL A 369 -13.15 4.86 -7.45
C VAL A 369 -13.53 5.27 -8.88
N LEU A 370 -14.20 6.42 -9.05
CA LEU A 370 -14.67 6.88 -10.37
C LEU A 370 -13.52 7.31 -11.30
N ILE A 371 -12.44 7.87 -10.76
CA ILE A 371 -11.28 8.31 -11.58
C ILE A 371 -10.48 7.10 -12.06
N ILE A 372 -10.33 6.10 -11.17
CA ILE A 372 -9.72 4.80 -11.49
C ILE A 372 -10.57 4.09 -12.56
N LEU A 373 -11.90 3.97 -12.36
CA LEU A 373 -12.79 3.39 -13.37
C LEU A 373 -12.84 4.16 -14.70
N LEU A 374 -12.76 5.50 -14.70
CA LEU A 374 -12.77 6.32 -15.92
C LEU A 374 -11.50 6.15 -16.76
N LEU A 375 -10.36 5.83 -16.14
CA LEU A 375 -9.13 5.47 -16.84
C LEU A 375 -9.20 4.03 -17.37
N PHE A 376 -9.84 3.10 -16.64
CA PHE A 376 -9.93 1.69 -17.03
C PHE A 376 -11.00 1.37 -18.09
N ILE A 377 -12.18 1.99 -18.06
CA ILE A 377 -13.23 1.72 -19.08
C ILE A 377 -12.86 2.29 -20.45
N LYS A 378 -11.91 3.24 -20.52
CA LYS A 378 -11.41 3.71 -21.81
C LYS A 378 -10.59 2.65 -22.57
N ILE A 379 -10.16 1.57 -21.90
CA ILE A 379 -9.31 0.51 -22.45
C ILE A 379 -10.13 -0.66 -23.01
N ASP A 380 -11.37 -0.88 -22.60
CA ASP A 380 -12.20 -1.98 -23.11
C ASP A 380 -13.62 -1.49 -23.37
N ARG A 381 -13.92 -1.20 -24.64
CA ARG A 381 -15.30 -1.17 -25.13
C ARG A 381 -15.64 -2.58 -25.58
N HIS A 382 -16.43 -3.29 -24.78
CA HIS A 382 -17.54 -4.16 -25.18
C HIS A 382 -17.86 -5.16 -24.05
N ASP A 383 -19.15 -5.19 -23.72
CA ASP A 383 -19.93 -6.26 -23.06
C ASP A 383 -19.94 -6.39 -21.52
N ASP A 384 -20.98 -7.11 -21.06
CA ASP A 384 -21.50 -7.26 -19.69
C ASP A 384 -20.59 -8.10 -18.77
N PHE A 385 -19.99 -7.51 -17.72
CA PHE A 385 -19.00 -8.21 -16.87
C PHE A 385 -18.99 -7.77 -15.39
N GLY A 386 -18.73 -8.72 -14.48
CA GLY A 386 -18.38 -8.49 -13.07
C GLY A 386 -16.89 -8.14 -12.88
N VAL A 387 -16.58 -7.22 -11.98
CA VAL A 387 -15.22 -6.67 -11.79
C VAL A 387 -14.78 -6.78 -10.32
N CYS A 388 -13.56 -7.25 -10.06
CA CYS A 388 -12.96 -7.29 -8.73
C CYS A 388 -11.68 -6.44 -8.66
N LEU A 389 -11.55 -5.62 -7.64
CA LEU A 389 -10.32 -4.93 -7.23
C LEU A 389 -9.85 -5.60 -5.92
N ALA A 390 -8.74 -6.33 -6.02
CA ALA A 390 -8.18 -7.15 -4.95
C ALA A 390 -6.84 -6.61 -4.44
#